data_AF-A0A1V0BGN5-F1
#
_entry.id   AF-A0A1V0BGN5-F1
#
_cell.length_a   1.000
_cell.length_b   1.000
_cell.length_c   1.000
_cell.angle_alpha   90.00
_cell.angle_beta   90.00
_cell.angle_gamma   90.00
#
_symmetry.space_group_name_H-M   'P 1'
#
loop_
_entity.id
_entity.type
_entity.pdbx_description
1 polymer ?
#
loop_
_entity_poly.entity_id
_entity_poly.type
_entity_poly.pdbx_seq_one_letter_code
_entity_poly.pdbx_strand_id
1 'polypeptide(L)'
;MQWKDYIAEIFEKGVSQSRLANLVGCGQTTISDLASGKTREPRYSLGTAILAIGEGYGVEAPDGVKPTIVPEQVQNGSSNA
;
A
#
# COMPACT_ATOMS: atom_id res chain seq x y z
N MET A 1 -8.98 -11.93 -1.67
CA MET A 1 -8.23 -11.17 -0.62
C MET A 1 -9.15 -10.41 0.34
N GLN A 2 -8.86 -10.45 1.65
CA GLN A 2 -9.48 -9.60 2.67
C GLN A 2 -8.52 -8.45 3.03
N TRP A 3 -8.80 -7.21 2.62
CA TRP A 3 -7.89 -6.07 2.83
C TRP A 3 -7.55 -5.81 4.29
N LYS A 4 -8.50 -6.02 5.20
CA LYS A 4 -8.29 -5.87 6.64
C LYS A 4 -7.17 -6.77 7.17
N ASP A 5 -7.11 -8.00 6.69
CA ASP A 5 -6.17 -9.01 7.19
C ASP A 5 -4.78 -8.71 6.60
N TYR A 6 -4.71 -8.39 5.30
CA TYR A 6 -3.46 -7.96 4.66
C TYR A 6 -2.85 -6.70 5.29
N ILE A 7 -3.68 -5.70 5.60
CA ILE A 7 -3.23 -4.46 6.25
C ILE A 7 -2.82 -4.72 7.70
N ALA A 8 -3.49 -5.64 8.41
CA ALA A 8 -3.08 -6.04 9.75
C ALA A 8 -1.67 -6.66 9.74
N GLU A 9 -1.37 -7.54 8.78
CA GLU A 9 -0.03 -8.11 8.61
C GLU A 9 1.02 -7.03 8.32
N ILE A 10 0.70 -6.03 7.50
CA ILE A 10 1.57 -4.87 7.27
C ILE A 10 1.84 -4.11 8.58
N PHE A 11 0.84 -3.95 9.44
CA PHE A 11 0.99 -3.28 10.73
C PHE A 11 1.85 -4.09 11.72
N GLU A 12 1.75 -5.41 11.69
CA GLU A 12 2.62 -6.29 12.49
C GLU A 12 4.10 -6.18 12.08
N LYS A 13 4.39 -5.76 10.85
CA LYS A 13 5.76 -5.41 10.41
C LYS A 13 6.24 -4.03 10.93
N GLY A 14 5.45 -3.36 11.76
CA GLY A 14 5.78 -2.07 12.36
C GLY A 14 5.41 -0.85 11.52
N VAL A 15 4.66 -1.03 10.43
CA VAL A 15 4.17 0.09 9.62
C VAL A 15 2.94 0.68 10.30
N SER A 16 3.00 1.96 10.71
CA SER A 16 1.83 2.63 11.26
C SER A 16 0.81 3.00 10.17
N GLN A 17 -0.44 3.17 10.55
CA GLN A 17 -1.51 3.58 9.65
C GLN A 17 -1.24 4.91 8.94
N SER A 18 -0.72 5.92 9.65
CA SER A 18 -0.35 7.21 9.07
C SER A 18 0.85 7.09 8.13
N ARG A 19 1.81 6.21 8.44
CA ARG A 19 2.94 5.93 7.56
C ARG A 19 2.46 5.26 6.27
N LEU A 20 1.60 4.25 6.36
CA LEU A 20 1.03 3.59 5.20
C LEU A 20 0.25 4.58 4.32
N ALA A 21 -0.57 5.43 4.93
CA ALA A 21 -1.33 6.48 4.22
C ALA A 21 -0.41 7.43 3.42
N ASN A 22 0.69 7.88 4.05
CA ASN A 22 1.68 8.72 3.37
C ASN A 22 2.39 7.99 2.23
N LEU A 23 2.72 6.71 2.41
CA LEU A 23 3.39 5.89 1.39
C LEU A 23 2.52 5.66 0.15
N VAL A 24 1.21 5.48 0.33
CA VAL A 24 0.27 5.21 -0.77
C VAL A 24 -0.46 6.46 -1.27
N GLY A 25 -0.18 7.63 -0.70
CA GLY A 25 -0.76 8.90 -1.13
C GLY A 25 -2.25 9.06 -0.83
N CYS A 26 -2.73 8.57 0.32
CA CYS A 26 -4.13 8.69 0.72
C CYS A 26 -4.30 9.24 2.15
N GLY A 27 -5.54 9.49 2.56
CA GLY A 27 -5.85 9.91 3.92
C GLY A 27 -5.76 8.76 4.92
N GLN A 28 -5.32 9.04 6.16
CA GLN A 28 -5.25 8.04 7.24
C GLN A 28 -6.61 7.37 7.49
N THR A 29 -7.72 8.12 7.37
CA THR A 29 -9.08 7.59 7.51
C THR A 29 -9.40 6.51 6.46
N THR A 30 -8.88 6.65 5.23
CA THR A 30 -9.04 5.64 4.17
C THR A 30 -8.35 4.33 4.55
N ILE A 31 -7.13 4.39 5.09
CA ILE A 31 -6.46 3.20 5.62
C ILE A 31 -7.25 2.61 6.80
N SER A 32 -7.88 3.45 7.63
CA SER A 32 -8.71 3.01 8.77
C SER A 32 -9.91 2.20 8.30
N ASP A 33 -10.60 2.71 7.28
CA ASP A 33 -11.78 2.07 6.72
C ASP A 33 -11.43 0.73 6.05
N LEU A 34 -10.26 0.63 5.43
CA LEU A 34 -9.75 -0.63 4.88
C LEU A 34 -9.32 -1.62 5.98
N ALA A 35 -8.57 -1.15 6.98
CA ALA A 35 -8.09 -1.97 8.09
C ALA A 35 -9.23 -2.53 8.95
N SER A 36 -10.32 -1.79 9.08
CA SER A 36 -11.54 -2.24 9.77
C SER A 36 -12.46 -3.09 8.87
N GLY A 37 -12.18 -3.18 7.57
CA GLY A 37 -13.01 -3.89 6.60
C GLY A 37 -14.30 -3.17 6.20
N LYS A 38 -14.49 -1.91 6.64
CA LYS A 38 -15.60 -1.04 6.21
C LYS A 38 -15.55 -0.79 4.70
N THR A 39 -14.34 -0.57 4.17
CA THR A 39 -14.10 -0.60 2.72
C THR A 39 -13.59 -1.99 2.33
N ARG A 40 -14.35 -2.68 1.48
CA ARG A 40 -13.99 -4.02 0.97
C ARG A 40 -13.37 -3.96 -0.43
N GLU A 41 -13.69 -2.90 -1.17
CA GLU A 41 -13.27 -2.70 -2.56
C GLU A 41 -12.65 -1.30 -2.69
N PRO A 42 -11.35 -1.14 -2.37
CA PRO A 42 -10.64 0.10 -2.67
C PRO A 42 -10.56 0.32 -4.17
N ARG A 43 -10.32 1.57 -4.55
CA ARG A 43 -9.93 1.88 -5.94
C ARG A 43 -8.70 1.07 -6.32
N TYR A 44 -8.66 0.62 -7.58
CA TYR A 44 -7.58 -0.22 -8.11
C TYR A 44 -6.19 0.33 -7.77
N SER A 45 -5.94 1.62 -8.06
CA SER A 45 -4.64 2.27 -7.80
C SER A 45 -4.22 2.26 -6.33
N LEU A 46 -5.17 2.45 -5.42
CA LEU A 46 -4.90 2.38 -3.98
C LEU A 46 -4.58 0.95 -3.57
N GLY A 47 -5.35 -0.02 -4.06
CA GLY A 47 -5.12 -1.43 -3.79
C GLY A 47 -3.74 -1.89 -4.26
N THR A 48 -3.35 -1.55 -5.49
CA THR A 48 -2.02 -1.89 -6.03
C THR A 48 -0.88 -1.23 -5.25
N ALA A 49 -1.05 0.01 -4.80
CA ALA A 49 -0.04 0.68 -3.99
C ALA A 49 0.13 -0.01 -2.63
N ILE A 50 -0.96 -0.38 -1.96
CA ILE A 50 -0.92 -1.11 -0.68
C ILE A 50 -0.22 -2.47 -0.85
N LEU A 51 -0.53 -3.20 -1.93
CA LEU A 51 0.11 -4.48 -2.25
C LEU A 51 1.63 -4.31 -2.44
N ALA A 52 2.07 -3.31 -3.19
CA ALA A 52 3.49 -3.04 -3.40
C ALA A 52 4.22 -2.69 -2.10
N ILE A 53 3.57 -1.96 -1.19
CA ILE A 53 4.13 -1.69 0.14
C ILE A 53 4.24 -2.99 0.93
N GLY A 54 3.19 -3.80 1.02
CA GLY A 54 3.24 -5.04 1.80
C GLY A 54 4.31 -6.02 1.30
N GLU A 55 4.49 -6.16 -0.01
CA GLU A 55 5.58 -6.95 -0.59
C GLU A 55 6.96 -6.46 -0.12
N GLY A 56 7.18 -5.14 -0.11
CA GLY A 56 8.42 -4.53 0.41
C GLY A 56 8.69 -4.82 1.89
N TYR A 57 7.67 -5.16 2.67
CA TYR A 57 7.76 -5.57 4.07
C TYR A 57 7.69 -7.10 4.27
N GLY A 58 7.73 -7.87 3.19
CA GLY A 58 7.66 -9.34 3.23
C GLY A 58 6.29 -9.87 3.65
N VAL A 59 5.22 -9.13 3.36
CA VAL A 59 3.83 -9.57 3.51
C VAL A 59 3.36 -10.14 2.17
N GLU A 60 3.01 -11.42 2.16
CA GLU A 60 2.54 -12.07 0.95
C GLU A 60 1.08 -11.72 0.68
N ALA A 61 0.80 -11.26 -0.54
CA ALA A 61 -0.58 -11.05 -0.96
C ALA A 61 -1.29 -12.41 -1.07
N PRO A 62 -2.48 -12.59 -0.46
CA PRO A 62 -3.25 -13.81 -0.66
C PRO A 62 -3.59 -13.94 -2.14
N ASP A 63 -3.37 -15.15 -2.67
CA ASP A 63 -3.53 -15.56 -4.07
C ASP A 63 -2.32 -15.33 -5.01
N GLY A 64 -1.13 -15.04 -4.48
CA GLY A 64 0.10 -15.01 -5.29
C GLY A 64 0.16 -13.87 -6.31
N VAL A 65 -0.67 -12.84 -6.11
CA VAL A 65 -0.62 -11.60 -6.88
C VAL A 65 0.69 -10.88 -6.51
N LYS A 66 1.72 -11.08 -7.33
CA LYS A 66 2.92 -10.25 -7.26
C LYS A 66 2.61 -8.93 -7.97
N PRO A 67 2.47 -7.79 -7.27
CA PRO A 67 2.39 -6.52 -7.96
C PRO A 67 3.71 -6.36 -8.72
N THR A 68 3.63 -6.41 -10.05
CA THR A 68 4.80 -6.13 -10.87
C THR A 68 5.15 -4.67 -10.62
N ILE A 69 6.16 -4.43 -9.77
CA ILE A 69 6.75 -3.12 -9.62
C ILE A 69 7.26 -2.76 -11.01
N VAL A 70 6.58 -1.85 -11.69
CA VAL A 70 7.12 -1.18 -12.88
C VAL A 70 8.15 -0.17 -12.36
N PRO A 71 9.46 -0.37 -12.58
CA PRO A 71 10.47 0.56 -12.13
C PRO A 71 10.55 1.74 -13.11
N GLU A 72 9.60 2.66 -13.02
CA GLU A 72 9.63 3.94 -13.73
C GLU A 72 8.75 4.89 -12.90
N GLN A 73 9.25 5.89 -12.16
CA GLN A 73 10.11 6.98 -12.60
C GLN A 73 10.85 7.58 -11.38
N VAL A 74 12.18 7.44 -11.35
CA VAL A 74 13.04 8.42 -10.68
C VAL A 74 13.07 9.65 -11.60
N GLN A 75 12.24 10.66 -11.31
CA GLN A 75 12.38 11.97 -11.95
C GLN A 75 13.64 12.66 -11.42
N ASN A 76 14.78 12.28 -12.00
CA ASN A 76 15.95 13.14 -12.05
C ASN A 76 15.66 14.24 -13.07
N GLY A 77 15.25 15.40 -12.58
CA GLY A 77 15.14 16.64 -13.35
C GLY A 77 16.01 17.70 -12.72
N SER A 78 17.24 17.82 -13.22
CA SER A 78 18.26 18.76 -12.81
C SER A 78 17.78 20.21 -12.72
N SER A 79 18.26 20.90 -11.69
CA SER A 79 18.50 22.34 -11.69
C SER A 79 19.29 22.72 -12.95
N ASN A 80 18.81 23.69 -13.70
CA ASN A 80 19.57 24.30 -14.79
C ASN A 80 19.56 25.82 -14.60
N ALA A 81 20.78 26.35 -14.45
CA ALA A 81 21.28 27.71 -14.67
C ALA A 81 20.48 28.91 -14.13
#